data_AF-A0A7S1Z625-F1
#
_entry.id   AF-A0A7S1Z625-F1
#
_cell.length_a   1.000
_cell.length_b   1.000
_cell.length_c   1.000
_cell.angle_alpha   90.00
_cell.angle_beta   90.00
_cell.angle_gamma   90.00
#
_symmetry.space_group_name_H-M   'P 1'
#
loop_
_entity.id
_entity.type
_entity.pdbx_description
1 polymer ?
#
loop_
_entity_poly.entity_id
_entity_poly.type
_entity_poly.pdbx_seq_one_letter_code
_entity_poly.pdbx_strand_id
1 'polypeptide(L)'
;ECGDCLAQPVCAVTEEPFETTYGDCSTYASGEGNHAFCLEDEGLAVLKGGQVKSVRANTVCSECGDCLAPAPVCAATEEPFETEWGDCSTYAPGEGNHAFCLEDEGLAVLKGGQVKSVR
;
A
#
# COMPACT_ATOMS: atom_id res chain seq x y z
N GLU A 1 -5.83 3.38 6.12
CA GLU A 1 -6.77 3.62 7.23
C GLU A 1 -7.06 2.27 7.87
N CYS A 2 -7.76 2.25 8.99
CA CYS A 2 -8.36 1.04 9.49
C CYS A 2 -9.13 0.29 8.39
N GLY A 3 -8.76 -0.97 8.15
CA GLY A 3 -9.47 -1.84 7.23
C GLY A 3 -8.68 -2.41 6.05
N ASP A 4 -7.40 -2.07 5.87
CA ASP A 4 -6.59 -2.62 4.77
C ASP A 4 -5.94 -3.95 5.14
N CYS A 5 -6.79 -4.94 5.42
CA CYS A 5 -6.38 -6.33 5.65
C CYS A 5 -6.66 -7.17 4.41
N LEU A 6 -6.17 -6.74 3.25
CA LEU A 6 -6.26 -7.50 2.01
C LEU A 6 -4.94 -7.50 1.22
N ALA A 7 -4.64 -8.70 0.73
CA ALA A 7 -3.44 -9.26 0.11
C ALA A 7 -2.85 -8.55 -1.14
N GLN A 8 -3.08 -7.26 -1.34
CA GLN A 8 -2.43 -6.49 -2.41
C GLN A 8 -1.12 -5.87 -1.92
N PRO A 9 -0.05 -5.86 -2.73
CA PRO A 9 1.19 -5.22 -2.33
C PRO A 9 0.98 -3.72 -2.13
N VAL A 10 1.72 -3.12 -1.21
CA VAL A 10 1.78 -1.65 -1.08
C VAL A 10 2.63 -1.10 -2.24
N CYS A 11 2.18 -0.03 -2.88
CA CYS A 11 2.93 0.63 -3.94
C CYS A 11 4.29 1.10 -3.41
N ALA A 12 5.31 1.05 -4.26
CA ALA A 12 6.63 1.55 -3.91
C ALA A 12 6.55 3.04 -3.58
N VAL A 13 7.02 3.40 -2.39
CA VAL A 13 7.07 4.78 -1.93
C VAL A 13 8.17 5.51 -2.72
N THR A 14 7.78 6.61 -3.35
CA THR A 14 8.69 7.53 -4.01
C THR A 14 8.86 8.79 -3.14
N GLU A 15 10.08 9.34 -3.12
CA GLU A 15 10.41 10.59 -2.43
C GLU A 15 9.95 11.82 -3.24
N GLU A 16 9.71 11.64 -4.53
CA GLU A 16 9.21 12.64 -5.48
C GLU A 16 7.99 12.07 -6.23
N PRO A 17 7.09 12.90 -6.76
CA PRO A 17 5.98 12.44 -7.59
C PRO A 17 6.48 11.58 -8.76
N PHE A 18 5.82 10.44 -8.99
CA PHE A 18 6.08 9.64 -10.17
C PHE A 18 5.53 10.35 -11.41
N GLU A 19 6.39 10.53 -12.40
CA GLU A 19 6.05 11.18 -13.66
C GLU A 19 6.62 10.36 -14.83
N THR A 20 5.78 10.14 -15.84
CA THR A 20 6.18 9.60 -17.13
C THR A 20 6.18 10.70 -18.19
N THR A 21 6.53 10.37 -19.44
CA THR A 21 6.31 11.30 -20.57
C THR A 21 4.81 11.44 -20.93
N TYR A 22 3.95 10.55 -20.42
CA TYR A 22 2.51 10.52 -20.71
C TYR A 22 1.64 11.11 -19.60
N GLY A 23 2.21 11.32 -18.41
CA GLY A 23 1.55 11.95 -17.27
C GLY A 23 1.96 11.34 -15.93
N ASP A 24 1.33 11.86 -14.88
CA ASP A 24 1.43 11.40 -13.50
C ASP A 24 0.51 10.19 -13.23
N CYS A 25 0.51 9.70 -11.99
CA CYS A 25 -0.36 8.61 -11.58
C CYS A 25 -1.86 8.86 -11.79
N SER A 26 -2.32 10.12 -11.76
CA SER A 26 -3.74 10.44 -11.95
C SER A 26 -4.24 10.05 -13.34
N THR A 27 -3.36 10.10 -14.35
CA THR A 27 -3.69 9.71 -15.73
C THR A 27 -3.88 8.21 -15.92
N TYR A 28 -3.47 7.40 -14.94
CA TYR A 28 -3.64 5.94 -14.91
C TYR A 28 -4.89 5.51 -14.13
N ALA A 29 -5.70 6.43 -13.62
CA ALA A 29 -6.94 6.08 -12.92
C ALA A 29 -7.95 5.41 -13.88
N SER A 30 -8.80 4.54 -13.34
CA SER A 30 -9.80 3.85 -14.16
C SER A 30 -10.70 4.85 -14.91
N GLY A 31 -10.74 4.72 -16.24
CA GLY A 31 -11.45 5.64 -17.13
C GLY A 31 -10.59 6.75 -17.74
N GLU A 32 -9.36 6.95 -17.25
CA GLU A 32 -8.39 7.89 -17.81
C GLU A 32 -7.58 7.28 -18.95
N GLY A 33 -6.94 8.15 -19.74
CA GLY A 33 -6.29 7.79 -21.00
C GLY A 33 -5.13 6.79 -20.87
N ASN A 34 -4.42 6.78 -19.74
CA ASN A 34 -3.23 5.96 -19.56
C ASN A 34 -3.49 4.66 -18.78
N HIS A 35 -4.70 4.44 -18.24
CA HIS A 35 -5.01 3.27 -17.40
C HIS A 35 -4.67 1.92 -18.07
N ALA A 36 -4.88 1.82 -19.39
CA ALA A 36 -4.59 0.60 -20.14
C ALA A 36 -3.09 0.30 -20.31
N PHE A 37 -2.21 1.24 -19.93
CA PHE A 37 -0.75 1.14 -20.08
C PHE A 37 -0.02 0.98 -18.74
N CYS A 38 -0.75 0.67 -17.66
CA CYS A 38 -0.20 0.47 -16.32
C CYS A 38 0.95 -0.54 -16.25
N LEU A 39 0.93 -1.57 -17.10
CA LEU A 39 1.94 -2.65 -17.12
C LEU A 39 3.11 -2.36 -18.07
N GLU A 40 2.96 -1.36 -18.93
CA GLU A 40 3.84 -1.04 -20.05
C GLU A 40 4.65 0.23 -19.81
N ASP A 41 4.02 1.26 -19.25
CA ASP A 41 4.64 2.57 -19.10
C ASP A 41 5.62 2.58 -17.93
N GLU A 42 6.81 3.10 -18.22
CA GLU A 42 7.87 3.28 -17.24
C GLU A 42 8.20 4.76 -17.07
N GLY A 43 8.43 5.15 -15.82
CA GLY A 43 8.86 6.48 -15.43
C GLY A 43 10.04 6.42 -14.47
N LEU A 44 10.72 7.56 -14.30
CA LEU A 44 11.77 7.67 -13.29
C LEU A 44 11.13 7.92 -11.93
N ALA A 45 11.41 7.05 -10.97
CA ALA A 45 11.04 7.22 -9.57
C ALA A 45 12.29 7.45 -8.72
N VAL A 46 12.19 8.38 -7.78
CA VAL A 46 13.16 8.49 -6.67
C VAL A 46 12.67 7.59 -5.54
N LEU A 47 13.24 6.41 -5.41
CA LEU A 47 12.91 5.46 -4.34
C LEU A 47 13.56 5.88 -3.01
N LYS A 48 13.03 5.32 -1.93
CA LYS A 48 13.57 5.49 -0.57
C LYS A 48 15.09 5.37 -0.52
N GLY A 49 15.74 6.36 0.07
CA GLY A 49 17.21 6.45 0.10
C GLY A 49 17.83 7.19 -1.10
N GLY A 50 17.01 7.85 -1.91
CA GLY A 50 17.44 8.71 -3.03
C GLY A 50 17.82 7.95 -4.30
N GLN A 51 17.42 6.68 -4.42
CA GLN A 51 17.76 5.86 -5.59
C GLN A 51 16.84 6.20 -6.76
N VAL A 52 17.41 6.70 -7.86
CA VAL A 52 16.65 6.93 -9.10
C VAL A 52 16.58 5.63 -9.91
N LYS A 53 15.37 5.17 -10.24
CA LYS A 53 15.16 3.94 -11.02
C LYS A 53 14.01 4.09 -12.02
N SER A 54 14.13 3.45 -13.18
CA SER A 54 12.99 3.20 -14.06
C SER A 54 12.08 2.16 -13.41
N VAL A 55 10.82 2.52 -13.19
CA VAL A 55 9.80 1.64 -12.59
C VAL A 55 8.51 1.76 -13.41
N ARG A 56 7.72 0.68 -13.40
CA ARG A 56 6.44 0.65 -14.08
C ARG A 56 5.37 1.37 -13.28
N ALA A 57 4.44 2.01 -13.97
CA ALA A 57 3.33 2.74 -13.37
C ALA A 57 2.59 1.87 -12.32
N ASN A 58 2.29 0.61 -12.64
CA ASN A 58 1.57 -0.26 -11.70
C ASN A 58 2.31 -0.63 -10.40
N THR A 59 3.60 -0.34 -10.30
CA THR A 59 4.37 -0.60 -9.07
C THR A 59 4.38 0.59 -8.11
N VAL A 60 3.97 1.77 -8.58
CA VAL A 60 4.05 3.04 -7.84
C VAL A 60 2.72 3.80 -7.80
N CYS A 61 1.88 3.64 -8.82
CA CYS A 61 0.58 4.29 -8.94
C CYS A 61 -0.54 3.35 -8.48
N SER A 62 -1.18 3.70 -7.38
CA SER A 62 -2.34 2.99 -6.84
C SER A 62 -3.55 2.97 -7.79
N GLU A 63 -3.59 3.94 -8.69
CA GLU A 63 -4.58 4.16 -9.74
C GLU A 63 -4.63 3.00 -10.74
N CYS A 64 -3.53 2.24 -10.86
CA CYS A 64 -3.48 1.01 -11.63
C CYS A 64 -4.19 -0.17 -10.96
N GLY A 65 -4.46 -0.10 -9.65
CA GLY A 65 -5.16 -1.16 -8.90
C GLY A 65 -4.35 -2.43 -8.63
N ASP A 66 -3.08 -2.49 -9.04
CA ASP A 66 -2.17 -3.60 -8.75
C ASP A 66 -1.51 -3.49 -7.35
N CYS A 67 -1.54 -2.30 -6.77
CA CYS A 67 -1.02 -2.01 -5.45
C CYS A 67 -1.85 -0.94 -4.75
N LEU A 68 -1.82 -0.93 -3.43
CA LEU A 68 -2.49 0.08 -2.63
C LEU A 68 -1.56 1.25 -2.35
N ALA A 69 -2.12 2.46 -2.35
CA ALA A 69 -1.39 3.64 -1.89
C ALA A 69 -0.85 3.39 -0.48
N PRO A 70 0.36 3.84 -0.13
CA PRO A 70 0.90 3.70 1.22
C PRO A 70 -0.04 4.36 2.24
N ALA A 71 -0.87 3.57 2.91
CA ALA A 71 -1.68 4.06 4.01
C ALA A 71 -0.78 4.50 5.17
N PRO A 72 -1.20 5.50 5.97
CA PRO A 72 -0.60 5.71 7.29
C PRO A 72 -0.91 4.48 8.16
N VAL A 73 0.03 3.54 8.16
CA VAL A 73 0.23 2.42 9.09
C VAL A 73 -1.00 1.55 9.38
N CYS A 74 -1.20 0.51 8.57
CA CYS A 74 -1.28 -0.87 9.08
C CYS A 74 -0.20 -1.62 8.27
N ALA A 75 1.04 -1.62 8.78
CA ALA A 75 2.20 -2.03 7.98
C ALA A 75 2.09 -3.51 7.59
N ALA A 76 2.28 -3.79 6.30
CA ALA A 76 2.52 -5.12 5.75
C ALA A 76 3.60 -5.85 6.57
N THR A 77 3.15 -6.68 7.49
CA THR A 77 3.94 -7.59 8.32
C THR A 77 4.08 -8.93 7.63
N GLU A 78 5.14 -9.68 7.92
CA GLU A 78 5.34 -11.03 7.33
C GLU A 78 4.31 -12.03 7.89
N GLU A 79 3.73 -11.72 9.05
CA GLU A 79 2.65 -12.45 9.72
C GLU A 79 1.46 -11.50 9.97
N PRO A 80 0.21 -11.97 9.99
CA PRO A 80 -0.95 -11.11 10.23
C PRO A 80 -0.83 -10.33 11.56
N PHE A 81 -1.33 -9.11 11.56
CA PHE A 81 -1.64 -8.38 12.80
C PHE A 81 -2.61 -9.22 13.62
N GLU A 82 -2.22 -9.56 14.84
CA GLU A 82 -3.02 -10.34 15.78
C GLU A 82 -3.28 -9.49 17.03
N THR A 83 -4.55 -9.29 17.36
CA THR A 83 -4.99 -8.72 18.64
C THR A 83 -5.56 -9.82 19.52
N GLU A 84 -5.96 -9.48 20.75
CA GLU A 84 -6.76 -10.39 21.57
C GLU A 84 -8.20 -10.60 21.04
N TRP A 85 -8.66 -9.75 20.12
CA TRP A 85 -10.03 -9.71 19.59
C TRP A 85 -10.17 -10.31 18.18
N GLY A 86 -9.05 -10.55 17.50
CA GLY A 86 -9.01 -11.15 16.18
C GLY A 86 -7.79 -10.70 15.37
N ASP A 87 -7.64 -11.36 14.23
CA ASP A 87 -6.62 -10.99 13.25
C ASP A 87 -7.04 -9.74 12.47
N CYS A 88 -6.14 -9.22 11.64
CA CYS A 88 -6.39 -8.11 10.73
C CYS A 88 -7.73 -8.24 9.97
N SER A 89 -8.07 -9.43 9.47
CA SER A 89 -9.28 -9.62 8.68
C SER A 89 -10.55 -9.24 9.43
N THR A 90 -10.59 -9.39 10.76
CA THR A 90 -11.74 -9.00 11.60
C THR A 90 -11.94 -7.49 11.74
N TYR A 91 -10.95 -6.69 11.37
CA TYR A 91 -10.97 -5.22 11.38
C TYR A 91 -11.21 -4.60 10.00
N ALA A 92 -11.37 -5.43 8.95
CA ALA A 92 -11.72 -4.98 7.60
C ALA A 92 -13.09 -4.27 7.58
N PRO A 93 -13.36 -3.36 6.61
CA PRO A 93 -14.64 -2.66 6.54
C PRO A 93 -15.82 -3.61 6.46
N GLY A 94 -16.77 -3.46 7.38
CA GLY A 94 -17.95 -4.32 7.48
C GLY A 94 -17.80 -5.53 8.41
N GLU A 95 -16.60 -5.79 8.92
CA GLU A 95 -16.32 -6.85 9.89
C GLU A 95 -16.53 -6.37 11.34
N GLY A 96 -16.66 -7.33 12.25
CA GLY A 96 -17.11 -7.10 13.63
C GLY A 96 -16.22 -6.16 14.45
N ASN A 97 -14.90 -6.15 14.18
CA ASN A 97 -13.94 -5.36 14.95
C ASN A 97 -13.57 -4.04 14.26
N HIS A 98 -14.11 -3.75 13.07
CA HIS A 98 -13.77 -2.56 12.28
C HIS A 98 -13.92 -1.23 13.03
N ALA A 99 -14.86 -1.13 13.97
CA ALA A 99 -15.05 0.11 14.73
C ALA A 99 -13.90 0.39 15.73
N PHE A 100 -13.10 -0.62 16.07
CA PHE A 100 -12.12 -0.56 17.16
C PHE A 100 -10.66 -0.58 16.68
N CYS A 101 -10.41 -0.65 15.38
CA CYS A 101 -9.08 -0.68 14.80
C CYS A 101 -8.14 0.49 15.17
N LEU A 102 -8.67 1.66 15.55
CA LEU A 102 -7.83 2.79 16.01
C LEU A 102 -7.60 2.77 17.52
N GLU A 103 -8.33 1.90 18.23
CA GLU A 103 -8.39 1.81 19.68
C GLU A 103 -7.66 0.56 20.18
N ASP A 104 -7.80 -0.55 19.44
CA ASP A 104 -7.21 -1.83 19.75
C ASP A 104 -5.73 -1.88 19.35
N GLU A 105 -4.95 -2.47 20.24
CA GLU A 105 -3.50 -2.62 20.07
C GLU A 105 -3.19 -4.10 19.86
N GLY A 106 -2.55 -4.42 18.75
CA GLY A 106 -2.14 -5.78 18.40
C GLY A 106 -0.64 -5.90 18.26
N LEU A 107 -0.16 -7.14 18.15
CA LEU A 107 1.23 -7.42 17.85
C LEU A 107 1.39 -7.73 16.36
N ALA A 108 2.43 -7.17 15.77
CA ALA A 108 2.79 -7.31 14.38
C ALA A 108 4.23 -7.81 14.27
N VAL A 109 4.46 -8.87 13.48
CA VAL A 109 5.81 -9.36 13.17
C VAL A 109 6.31 -8.67 11.90
N LEU A 110 7.17 -7.68 12.08
CA LEU A 110 7.79 -6.95 10.98
C LEU A 110 8.81 -7.82 10.24
N LYS A 111 9.10 -7.44 8.99
CA LYS A 111 10.22 -7.98 8.20
C LYS A 111 11.51 -8.04 9.04
N GLY A 112 12.06 -9.25 9.18
CA GLY A 112 13.21 -9.52 10.05
C GLY A 112 12.87 -10.12 11.42
N GLY A 113 11.61 -10.51 11.66
CA GLY A 113 11.17 -11.20 12.87
C GLY A 113 10.98 -10.29 14.09
N GLN A 114 10.94 -8.97 13.87
CA GLN A 114 10.77 -8.01 14.96
C GLN A 114 9.29 -7.88 15.32
N VAL A 115 8.93 -8.22 16.55
CA VAL A 115 7.59 -8.01 17.09
C VAL A 115 7.45 -6.56 17.56
N LYS A 116 6.39 -5.87 17.11
CA LYS A 116 6.02 -4.54 17.61
C LYS A 116 4.53 -4.49 17.93
N SER A 117 4.20 -3.69 18.93
CA SER A 117 2.82 -3.23 19.11
C SER A 117 2.46 -2.25 17.99
N VAL A 118 1.28 -2.44 17.41
CA VAL A 118 0.70 -1.61 16.36
C VAL A 118 -0.78 -1.39 16.63
N ARG A 119 -1.29 -0.28 16.11
CA ARG A 119 -2.70 0.10 16.03
C ARG A 119 -2.98 0.41 14.57
#